data_AF-T5AME4-F1
#
_entry.id   AF-T5AME4-F1
#
_cell.length_a   1.000
_cell.length_b   1.000
_cell.length_c   1.000
_cell.angle_alpha   90.00
_cell.angle_beta   90.00
_cell.angle_gamma   90.00
#
_symmetry.space_group_name_H-M   'P 1'
#
loop_
_entity.id
_entity.type
_entity.pdbx_description
1 polymer ?
#
loop_
_entity_poly.entity_id
_entity_poly.type
_entity_poly.pdbx_seq_one_letter_code
_entity_poly.pdbx_strand_id
1 'polypeptide(L)'
;MDQSIIRISKELSDIQKGTDLAIAVACRDIDVRNVRALIIGPHETPYEFGFFEFAVRFNKDYPSKAPCVQCITTNGGLCRFNPNIYSNGKICLSILGTWRGERGEEWSSAQGLESILLSIQSLLSSNPYENEPGFEDANEESDKRLQKAYVQKIRHEALRISVIQRLEGYLGLSPDGSSLKKDDEMDEPDDSDVPFHPFKDLIKQRFLWYYQSYLSAIEKSKSEVQAQQPFVRMPFEAPNNNTMDGRFNYPELERRLRNIKAALDAETKQWTDEGLAAIAKESTVSVNLQHQFDQVSASLKRGDMPHVVNLEDGNPFVWILTYFGRPMTNLDGGLFRIRMSFSPRFPDEQPRVRFETKVFHQHVAEDGTACYTPNPLKREDIKSHIDAVIATLEDDDPAYDPRKIVNPEATRMYWGGGQADKKLYNRRLRRSVQESMEDMAE
;
A
#
# COMPACT_ATOMS: atom_id res chain seq x y z
N MET A 1 -19.04 30.42 -8.51
CA MET A 1 -18.37 29.14 -8.21
C MET A 1 -17.92 29.20 -6.76
N ASP A 2 -18.30 28.23 -5.93
CA ASP A 2 -18.03 28.22 -4.49
C ASP A 2 -16.51 28.17 -4.23
N GLN A 3 -15.94 29.22 -3.62
CA GLN A 3 -14.50 29.33 -3.37
C GLN A 3 -13.97 28.17 -2.51
N SER A 4 -14.81 27.63 -1.62
CA SER A 4 -14.49 26.47 -0.80
C SER A 4 -14.27 25.23 -1.67
N ILE A 5 -15.14 25.00 -2.64
CA ILE A 5 -15.04 23.87 -3.58
C ILE A 5 -13.77 23.98 -4.41
N ILE A 6 -13.46 25.16 -4.95
CA ILE A 6 -12.23 25.37 -5.74
C ILE A 6 -10.99 25.02 -4.90
N ARG A 7 -10.96 25.45 -3.64
CA ARG A 7 -9.86 25.15 -2.72
C ARG A 7 -9.74 23.65 -2.46
N ILE A 8 -10.85 22.97 -2.14
CA ILE A 8 -10.86 21.52 -1.89
C ILE A 8 -10.38 20.75 -3.13
N SER A 9 -10.92 21.04 -4.31
CA SER A 9 -10.52 20.37 -5.55
C SER A 9 -9.03 20.57 -5.86
N LYS A 10 -8.50 21.77 -5.58
CA LYS A 10 -7.07 22.04 -5.73
C LYS A 10 -6.23 21.18 -4.77
N GLU A 11 -6.57 21.18 -3.48
CA GLU A 11 -5.84 20.40 -2.48
C GLU A 11 -5.88 18.89 -2.77
N LEU A 12 -7.03 18.36 -3.20
CA LEU A 12 -7.15 16.97 -3.63
C LEU A 12 -6.26 16.68 -4.83
N SER A 13 -6.28 17.55 -5.84
CA SER A 13 -5.43 17.38 -7.03
C SER A 13 -3.95 17.45 -6.69
N ASP A 14 -3.55 18.33 -5.77
CA ASP A 14 -2.15 18.50 -5.37
C ASP A 14 -1.64 17.23 -4.65
N ILE A 15 -2.44 16.67 -3.74
CA ILE A 15 -2.12 15.40 -3.05
C ILE A 15 -2.08 14.23 -4.04
N GLN A 16 -3.05 14.12 -4.96
CA GLN A 16 -3.11 13.04 -5.96
C GLN A 16 -1.95 13.08 -6.97
N LYS A 17 -1.41 14.28 -7.23
CA LYS A 17 -0.21 14.48 -8.07
C LYS A 17 1.09 14.29 -7.29
N GLY A 18 1.01 14.29 -5.96
CA GLY A 18 2.14 14.10 -5.07
C GLY A 18 2.80 12.74 -5.26
N THR A 19 4.06 12.65 -4.84
CA THR A 19 4.86 11.42 -4.87
C THR A 19 4.82 10.65 -3.55
N ASP A 20 4.07 11.14 -2.55
CA ASP A 20 3.94 10.46 -1.27
C ASP A 20 3.16 9.15 -1.43
N LEU A 21 3.85 8.04 -1.22
CA LEU A 21 3.27 6.70 -1.31
C LEU A 21 2.43 6.32 -0.08
N ALA A 22 2.52 7.08 1.00
CA ALA A 22 1.87 6.79 2.27
C ALA A 22 0.52 7.49 2.44
N ILE A 23 0.21 8.52 1.66
CA ILE A 23 -1.04 9.28 1.75
C ILE A 23 -1.79 9.21 0.41
N ALA A 24 -3.07 8.84 0.47
CA ALA A 24 -3.95 8.88 -0.70
C ALA A 24 -5.29 9.50 -0.34
N VAL A 25 -5.90 10.23 -1.29
CA VAL A 25 -7.20 10.89 -1.12
C VAL A 25 -8.10 10.66 -2.32
N ALA A 26 -9.40 10.52 -2.06
CA ALA A 26 -10.41 10.36 -3.10
C ALA A 26 -11.78 10.87 -2.62
N CYS A 27 -12.57 11.42 -3.54
CA CYS A 27 -13.98 11.75 -3.34
C CYS A 27 -14.78 11.24 -4.53
N ARG A 28 -16.11 11.18 -4.37
CA ARG A 28 -17.01 11.00 -5.50
C ARG A 28 -17.16 12.34 -6.22
N ASP A 29 -17.33 12.31 -7.54
CA ASP A 29 -17.51 13.54 -8.35
C ASP A 29 -18.76 14.34 -7.93
N ILE A 30 -19.80 13.63 -7.50
CA ILE A 30 -21.05 14.21 -6.99
C ILE A 30 -20.90 14.90 -5.63
N ASP A 31 -19.82 14.63 -4.88
CA ASP A 31 -19.64 15.12 -3.51
C ASP A 31 -18.17 15.32 -3.14
N VAL A 32 -17.61 16.43 -3.61
CA VAL A 32 -16.23 16.85 -3.30
C VAL A 32 -16.02 17.24 -1.83
N ARG A 33 -17.09 17.41 -1.03
CA ARG A 33 -16.99 17.80 0.39
C ARG A 33 -16.84 16.59 1.31
N ASN A 34 -17.14 15.38 0.84
CA ASN A 34 -16.92 14.15 1.57
C ASN A 34 -15.77 13.37 0.92
N VAL A 35 -14.62 13.41 1.58
CA VAL A 35 -13.36 12.82 1.11
C VAL A 35 -13.04 11.59 1.95
N ARG A 36 -12.59 10.53 1.29
CA ARG A 36 -11.87 9.42 1.92
C ARG A 36 -10.38 9.70 1.83
N ALA A 37 -9.66 9.44 2.91
CA ALA A 37 -8.21 9.46 2.95
C ALA A 37 -7.68 8.13 3.46
N LEU A 38 -6.51 7.73 2.97
CA LEU A 38 -5.75 6.57 3.44
C LEU A 38 -4.39 7.08 3.92
N ILE A 39 -3.98 6.64 5.11
CA ILE A 39 -2.62 6.79 5.63
C ILE A 39 -2.05 5.39 5.84
N ILE A 40 -0.91 5.12 5.20
CA ILE A 40 -0.11 3.93 5.44
C ILE A 40 0.77 4.19 6.67
N GLY A 41 0.75 3.25 7.62
CA GLY A 41 1.52 3.38 8.85
C GLY A 41 3.03 3.48 8.59
N PRO A 42 3.75 4.39 9.27
CA PRO A 42 5.17 4.62 9.01
C PRO A 42 6.05 3.40 9.33
N HIS A 43 7.13 3.24 8.56
CA HIS A 43 8.16 2.22 8.81
C HIS A 43 8.77 2.37 10.21
N GLU A 44 9.17 1.26 10.83
CA GLU A 44 9.75 1.21 12.19
C GLU A 44 8.80 1.65 13.33
N THR A 45 7.49 1.65 13.08
CA THR A 45 6.47 1.92 14.08
C THR A 45 5.61 0.68 14.30
N PRO A 46 4.86 0.54 15.41
CA PRO A 46 3.91 -0.55 15.54
C PRO A 46 2.77 -0.49 14.50
N TYR A 47 2.65 0.59 13.72
CA TYR A 47 1.66 0.73 12.66
C TYR A 47 2.18 0.32 11.29
N GLU A 48 3.47 -0.03 11.19
CA GLU A 48 4.22 -0.22 9.94
C GLU A 48 3.41 -0.91 8.84
N PHE A 49 3.25 -0.17 7.74
CA PHE A 49 2.56 -0.57 6.52
C PHE A 49 1.06 -0.92 6.68
N GLY A 50 0.47 -0.71 7.85
CA GLY A 50 -0.97 -0.83 8.08
C GLY A 50 -1.79 0.21 7.32
N PHE A 51 -3.01 -0.14 6.88
CA PHE A 51 -3.88 0.73 6.09
C PHE A 51 -4.97 1.42 6.94
N PHE A 52 -4.75 2.69 7.29
CA PHE A 52 -5.67 3.47 8.13
C PHE A 52 -6.51 4.42 7.28
N GLU A 53 -7.82 4.18 7.22
CA GLU A 53 -8.74 5.00 6.44
C GLU A 53 -9.47 6.03 7.30
N PHE A 54 -9.68 7.21 6.72
CA PHE A 54 -10.28 8.36 7.37
C PHE A 54 -11.40 8.96 6.50
N ALA A 55 -12.47 9.41 7.15
CA ALA A 55 -13.52 10.20 6.55
C ALA A 55 -13.27 11.67 6.86
N VAL A 56 -13.17 12.51 5.84
CA VAL A 56 -13.01 13.96 5.96
C VAL A 56 -14.25 14.63 5.40
N ARG A 57 -14.89 15.48 6.21
CA ARG A 57 -16.07 16.25 5.82
C ARG A 57 -15.78 17.74 5.90
N PHE A 58 -15.76 18.40 4.74
CA PHE A 58 -15.61 19.84 4.63
C PHE A 58 -16.96 20.53 4.83
N ASN A 59 -17.00 21.51 5.71
CA ASN A 59 -18.18 22.36 5.91
C ASN A 59 -18.19 23.54 4.92
N LYS A 60 -19.29 24.30 4.87
CA LYS A 60 -19.43 25.48 4.00
C LYS A 60 -18.49 26.63 4.37
N ASP A 61 -17.95 26.62 5.59
CA ASP A 61 -17.07 27.66 6.11
C ASP A 61 -15.58 27.33 5.85
N TYR A 62 -15.26 26.25 5.14
CA TYR A 62 -13.87 25.91 4.80
C TYR A 62 -13.28 26.90 3.78
N PRO A 63 -12.06 27.44 3.98
CA PRO A 63 -11.04 27.07 4.96
C PRO A 63 -11.02 27.89 6.26
N SER A 64 -12.01 28.74 6.52
CA SER A 64 -12.08 29.50 7.78
C SER A 64 -12.29 28.61 9.01
N LYS A 65 -12.98 27.48 8.85
CA LYS A 65 -13.07 26.42 9.87
C LYS A 65 -12.47 25.11 9.39
N ALA A 66 -11.83 24.38 10.30
CA ALA A 66 -11.30 23.05 10.02
C ALA A 66 -12.41 22.08 9.55
N PRO A 67 -12.09 21.10 8.69
CA PRO A 67 -13.00 20.01 8.36
C PRO A 67 -13.15 19.06 9.56
N CYS A 68 -14.23 18.27 9.57
CA CYS A 68 -14.38 17.18 10.52
C CYS A 68 -13.65 15.94 9.99
N VAL A 69 -12.85 15.28 10.83
CA VAL A 69 -12.13 14.05 10.46
C VAL A 69 -12.49 12.92 11.43
N GLN A 70 -12.74 11.74 10.89
CA GLN A 70 -13.02 10.53 11.66
C GLN A 70 -12.23 9.34 11.12
N CYS A 71 -11.57 8.59 11.99
CA CYS A 71 -10.96 7.30 11.65
C CYS A 71 -12.05 6.24 11.43
N ILE A 72 -11.95 5.52 10.32
CA ILE A 72 -12.87 4.45 9.92
C ILE A 72 -12.32 3.08 10.35
N THR A 73 -11.00 2.92 10.31
CA THR A 73 -10.31 1.70 10.73
C THR A 73 -10.33 1.60 12.26
N THR A 74 -11.43 1.10 12.82
CA THR A 74 -11.64 1.04 14.28
C THR A 74 -12.16 -0.32 14.79
N ASN A 75 -12.25 -1.33 13.91
CA ASN A 75 -12.84 -2.63 14.21
C ASN A 75 -14.26 -2.51 14.80
N GLY A 76 -15.10 -1.67 14.18
CA GLY A 76 -16.49 -1.48 14.62
C GLY A 76 -16.64 -0.79 15.98
N GLY A 77 -15.70 0.10 16.35
CA GLY A 77 -15.75 0.79 17.64
C GLY A 77 -14.95 0.11 18.76
N LEU A 78 -14.20 -0.95 18.46
CA LEU A 78 -13.56 -1.82 19.45
C LEU A 78 -12.04 -1.63 19.56
N CYS A 79 -11.40 -1.00 18.57
CA CYS A 79 -9.94 -0.81 18.57
C CYS A 79 -9.59 0.68 18.67
N ARG A 80 -8.87 1.02 19.75
CA ARG A 80 -8.25 2.34 19.97
C ARG A 80 -6.78 2.27 19.54
N PHE A 81 -6.51 2.54 18.26
CA PHE A 81 -5.15 2.41 17.72
C PHE A 81 -4.12 3.33 18.37
N ASN A 82 -4.53 4.48 18.90
CA ASN A 82 -3.64 5.48 19.45
C ASN A 82 -4.33 6.26 20.58
N PRO A 83 -3.62 6.80 21.57
CA PRO A 83 -4.24 7.68 22.56
C PRO A 83 -5.07 8.81 21.96
N ASN A 84 -4.62 9.37 20.83
CA ASN A 84 -5.29 10.43 20.09
C ASN A 84 -6.27 9.92 19.01
N ILE A 85 -6.37 8.62 18.76
CA ILE A 85 -7.31 8.01 17.80
C ILE A 85 -8.22 7.04 18.55
N TYR A 86 -9.40 7.53 18.90
CA TYR A 86 -10.35 6.88 19.77
C TYR A 86 -11.02 5.71 19.05
N SER A 87 -11.56 4.76 19.81
CA SER A 87 -12.24 3.59 19.24
C SER A 87 -13.47 3.97 18.42
N ASN A 88 -14.18 5.06 18.76
CA ASN A 88 -15.29 5.60 17.96
C ASN A 88 -14.85 6.36 16.69
N GLY A 89 -13.55 6.45 16.45
CA GLY A 89 -12.95 7.15 15.32
C GLY A 89 -12.66 8.62 15.55
N LYS A 90 -12.99 9.20 16.72
CA LYS A 90 -12.63 10.59 17.03
C LYS A 90 -11.11 10.73 17.07
N ILE A 91 -10.61 11.79 16.43
CA ILE A 91 -9.20 12.15 16.45
C ILE A 91 -9.03 13.39 17.33
N CYS A 92 -7.99 13.40 18.17
CA CYS A 92 -7.63 14.51 19.04
C CYS A 92 -6.35 15.18 18.52
N LEU A 93 -6.52 16.30 17.80
CA LEU A 93 -5.46 17.15 17.27
C LEU A 93 -5.82 18.63 17.45
N SER A 94 -4.83 19.45 17.77
CA SER A 94 -4.96 20.92 17.94
C SER A 94 -5.40 21.60 16.65
N ILE A 95 -4.79 21.21 15.52
CA ILE A 95 -5.15 21.63 14.15
C ILE A 95 -6.62 21.30 13.79
N LEU A 96 -7.25 20.33 14.46
CA LEU A 96 -8.67 20.01 14.27
C LEU A 96 -9.59 20.66 15.33
N GLY A 97 -9.03 21.42 16.27
CA GLY A 97 -9.77 21.98 17.41
C GLY A 97 -10.33 20.94 18.37
N THR A 98 -9.80 19.71 18.32
CA THR A 98 -10.26 18.57 19.14
C THR A 98 -9.28 18.23 20.27
N TRP A 99 -8.18 18.97 20.34
CA TRP A 99 -7.17 18.94 21.39
C TRP A 99 -6.68 20.35 21.68
N ARG A 100 -6.11 20.56 22.87
CA ARG A 100 -5.44 21.83 23.21
C ARG A 100 -4.17 21.98 22.36
N GLY A 101 -3.91 23.17 21.86
CA GLY A 101 -2.66 23.50 21.16
C GLY A 101 -2.05 24.78 21.70
N GLU A 102 -0.76 24.96 21.47
CA GLU A 102 -0.10 26.24 21.68
C GLU A 102 -0.47 27.25 20.58
N ARG A 103 -0.13 28.52 20.80
CA ARG A 103 -0.42 29.59 19.85
C ARG A 103 0.31 29.32 18.52
N GLY A 104 -0.45 29.03 17.48
CA GLY A 104 0.07 28.69 16.15
C GLY A 104 -0.06 27.22 15.76
N GLU A 105 -0.44 26.34 16.70
CA GLU A 105 -0.71 24.91 16.45
C GLU A 105 -2.19 24.63 16.14
N GLU A 106 -3.06 25.60 16.44
CA GLU A 106 -4.48 25.53 16.14
C GLU A 106 -4.78 25.78 14.65
N TRP A 107 -5.98 25.41 14.22
CA TRP A 107 -6.42 25.61 12.84
C TRP A 107 -6.24 27.06 12.37
N SER A 108 -5.67 27.22 11.18
CA SER A 108 -5.72 28.47 10.44
C SER A 108 -6.02 28.18 8.97
N SER A 109 -6.59 29.14 8.25
CA SER A 109 -6.89 28.99 6.82
C SER A 109 -5.66 28.86 5.91
N ALA A 110 -4.44 28.97 6.49
CA ALA A 110 -3.19 28.67 5.81
C ALA A 110 -2.93 27.16 5.71
N GLN A 111 -3.49 26.38 6.64
CA GLN A 111 -3.44 24.91 6.64
C GLN A 111 -4.40 24.34 5.60
N GLY A 112 -4.21 23.07 5.24
CA GLY A 112 -5.07 22.32 4.32
C GLY A 112 -5.19 20.84 4.70
N LEU A 113 -5.80 20.06 3.82
CA LEU A 113 -5.97 18.63 3.97
C LEU A 113 -4.63 17.91 4.16
N GLU A 114 -3.60 18.26 3.38
CA GLU A 114 -2.27 17.64 3.47
C GLU A 114 -1.67 17.80 4.87
N SER A 115 -1.68 19.02 5.43
CA SER A 115 -1.20 19.26 6.81
C SER A 115 -1.98 18.47 7.85
N ILE A 116 -3.29 18.28 7.67
CA ILE A 116 -4.11 17.44 8.56
C ILE A 116 -3.66 15.99 8.48
N LEU A 117 -3.47 15.45 7.27
CA LEU A 117 -3.09 14.05 7.08
C LEU A 117 -1.67 13.78 7.59
N LEU A 118 -0.72 14.71 7.39
CA LEU A 118 0.62 14.64 7.96
C LEU A 118 0.58 14.71 9.51
N SER A 119 -0.29 15.56 10.09
CA SER A 119 -0.47 15.62 11.55
C SER A 119 -1.09 14.34 12.12
N ILE A 120 -1.95 13.66 11.37
CA ILE A 120 -2.49 12.36 11.80
C ILE A 120 -1.41 11.28 11.68
N GLN A 121 -0.62 11.28 10.59
CA GLN A 121 0.46 10.32 10.40
C GLN A 121 1.53 10.43 11.49
N SER A 122 1.84 11.63 11.98
CA SER A 122 2.82 11.82 13.06
C SER A 122 2.37 11.22 14.40
N LEU A 123 1.07 11.04 14.63
CA LEU A 123 0.55 10.31 15.79
C LEU A 123 0.92 8.83 15.74
N LEU A 124 1.15 8.27 14.55
CA LEU A 124 1.54 6.88 14.34
C LEU A 124 3.03 6.68 14.64
N SER A 125 3.49 7.14 15.80
CA SER A 125 4.88 7.14 16.23
C SER A 125 5.39 5.76 16.63
N SER A 126 6.71 5.62 16.80
CA SER A 126 7.36 4.39 17.26
C SER A 126 6.99 4.03 18.71
N ASN A 127 6.69 5.02 19.54
CA ASN A 127 6.22 4.85 20.91
C ASN A 127 4.88 5.57 21.15
N PRO A 128 3.75 4.98 20.72
CA PRO A 128 2.45 5.64 20.86
C PRO A 128 1.93 5.70 22.29
N TYR A 129 2.66 5.16 23.28
CA TYR A 129 2.34 5.31 24.70
C TYR A 129 2.55 6.75 25.18
N GLU A 130 3.60 7.43 24.67
CA GLU A 130 3.94 8.82 25.00
C GLU A 130 2.89 9.82 24.50
N ASN A 131 2.04 9.40 23.57
CA ASN A 131 0.94 10.21 23.06
C ASN A 131 -0.19 10.39 24.09
N GLU A 132 -0.24 9.59 25.16
CA GLU A 132 -1.23 9.76 26.22
C GLU A 132 -0.83 10.95 27.13
N PRO A 133 -1.73 11.91 27.39
CA PRO A 133 -1.44 13.04 28.24
C PRO A 133 -1.00 12.64 29.65
N GLY A 134 0.12 13.20 30.10
CA GLY A 134 0.75 12.87 31.37
C GLY A 134 1.76 11.70 31.29
N PHE A 135 1.98 11.13 30.10
CA PHE A 135 2.93 10.05 29.85
C PHE A 135 4.05 10.46 28.86
N GLU A 136 4.15 11.74 28.50
CA GLU A 136 5.09 12.27 27.51
C GLU A 136 6.56 12.01 27.92
N ASP A 137 6.87 12.17 29.21
CA ASP A 137 8.21 11.99 29.79
C ASP A 137 8.34 10.66 30.58
N ALA A 138 7.42 9.72 30.37
CA ALA A 138 7.38 8.44 31.08
C ALA A 138 8.66 7.62 30.80
N ASN A 139 9.50 7.42 31.82
CA ASN A 139 10.83 6.82 31.66
C ASN A 139 11.24 5.89 32.82
N GLU A 140 10.33 5.64 33.78
CA GLU A 140 10.59 4.65 34.82
C GLU A 140 10.69 3.23 34.23
N GLU A 141 11.26 2.30 34.99
CA GLU A 141 11.39 0.91 34.50
C GLU A 141 10.02 0.24 34.30
N SER A 142 9.03 0.61 35.11
CA SER A 142 7.61 0.26 34.95
C SER A 142 7.06 0.78 33.62
N ASP A 143 7.33 2.04 33.29
CA ASP A 143 6.86 2.68 32.04
C ASP A 143 7.45 1.99 30.82
N LYS A 144 8.75 1.69 30.82
CA LYS A 144 9.41 0.99 29.70
C LYS A 144 8.78 -0.37 29.41
N ARG A 145 8.36 -1.09 30.46
CA ARG A 145 7.63 -2.37 30.30
C ARG A 145 6.26 -2.14 29.68
N LEU A 146 5.54 -1.10 30.09
CA LEU A 146 4.22 -0.75 29.57
C LEU A 146 4.29 -0.23 28.12
N GLN A 147 5.24 0.64 27.80
CA GLN A 147 5.53 1.11 26.45
C GLN A 147 5.77 -0.07 25.51
N LYS A 148 6.66 -1.00 25.90
CA LYS A 148 6.91 -2.22 25.12
C LYS A 148 5.64 -3.05 24.92
N ALA A 149 4.87 -3.28 25.99
CA ALA A 149 3.63 -4.04 25.92
C ALA A 149 2.57 -3.35 25.04
N TYR A 150 2.51 -2.02 25.06
CA TYR A 150 1.61 -1.24 24.22
C TYR A 150 2.01 -1.31 22.75
N VAL A 151 3.30 -1.14 22.43
CA VAL A 151 3.85 -1.30 21.07
C VAL A 151 3.53 -2.70 20.52
N GLN A 152 3.71 -3.75 21.33
CA GLN A 152 3.37 -5.13 20.93
C GLN A 152 1.87 -5.28 20.64
N LYS A 153 1.01 -4.73 21.50
CA LYS A 153 -0.44 -4.73 21.33
C LYS A 153 -0.86 -4.03 20.03
N ILE A 154 -0.37 -2.81 19.81
CA ILE A 154 -0.68 -2.04 18.60
C ILE A 154 -0.19 -2.75 17.34
N ARG A 155 1.02 -3.33 17.34
CA ARG A 155 1.54 -4.07 16.18
C ARG A 155 0.65 -5.24 15.80
N HIS A 156 0.21 -6.01 16.79
CA HIS A 156 -0.69 -7.12 16.55
C HIS A 156 -2.02 -6.65 15.93
N GLU A 157 -2.62 -5.62 16.52
CA GLU A 157 -3.92 -5.11 16.08
C GLU A 157 -3.86 -4.38 14.74
N ALA A 158 -2.77 -3.69 14.44
CA ALA A 158 -2.52 -3.08 13.13
C ALA A 158 -2.50 -4.17 12.04
N LEU A 159 -1.68 -5.21 12.20
CA LEU A 159 -1.65 -6.34 11.27
C LEU A 159 -3.04 -7.01 11.15
N ARG A 160 -3.68 -7.30 12.27
CA ARG A 160 -4.97 -8.02 12.28
C ARG A 160 -6.09 -7.24 11.60
N ILE A 161 -6.23 -5.95 11.91
CA ILE A 161 -7.40 -5.15 11.52
C ILE A 161 -7.11 -4.35 10.25
N SER A 162 -6.04 -3.56 10.24
CA SER A 162 -5.79 -2.61 9.16
C SER A 162 -5.24 -3.28 7.90
N VAL A 163 -4.60 -4.45 8.04
CA VAL A 163 -4.11 -5.25 6.90
C VAL A 163 -5.02 -6.45 6.63
N ILE A 164 -5.06 -7.43 7.55
CA ILE A 164 -5.65 -8.75 7.28
C ILE A 164 -7.16 -8.68 7.11
N GLN A 165 -7.91 -8.19 8.10
CA GLN A 165 -9.38 -8.11 8.01
C GLN A 165 -9.84 -7.21 6.87
N ARG A 166 -9.09 -6.14 6.58
CA ARG A 166 -9.39 -5.24 5.46
C ARG A 166 -9.33 -5.98 4.13
N LEU A 167 -8.24 -6.72 3.89
CA LEU A 167 -8.04 -7.47 2.65
C LEU A 167 -8.96 -8.68 2.54
N GLU A 168 -9.23 -9.37 3.64
CA GLU A 168 -10.26 -10.42 3.69
C GLU A 168 -11.62 -9.88 3.25
N GLY A 169 -12.03 -8.72 3.77
CA GLY A 169 -13.28 -8.07 3.35
C GLY A 169 -13.30 -7.72 1.86
N TYR A 170 -12.19 -7.20 1.32
CA TYR A 170 -12.10 -6.86 -0.11
C TYR A 170 -12.05 -8.06 -1.06
N LEU A 171 -11.54 -9.19 -0.57
CA LEU A 171 -11.41 -10.45 -1.32
C LEU A 171 -12.58 -11.41 -1.05
N GLY A 172 -13.49 -11.07 -0.13
CA GLY A 172 -14.58 -11.95 0.28
C GLY A 172 -14.06 -13.25 0.91
N LEU A 173 -13.04 -13.17 1.78
CA LEU A 173 -12.46 -14.33 2.44
C LEU A 173 -12.90 -14.39 3.90
N SER A 174 -13.22 -15.58 4.40
CA SER A 174 -13.25 -15.85 5.83
C SER A 174 -11.83 -16.09 6.37
N PRO A 175 -11.63 -16.01 7.70
CA PRO A 175 -10.32 -16.23 8.30
C PRO A 175 -9.68 -17.58 7.94
N ASP A 176 -10.47 -18.64 7.75
CA ASP A 176 -9.96 -19.95 7.33
C ASP A 176 -9.39 -19.96 5.90
N GLY A 177 -9.70 -18.94 5.10
CA GLY A 177 -9.30 -18.80 3.70
C GLY A 177 -10.37 -19.24 2.69
N SER A 178 -11.54 -19.70 3.17
CA SER A 178 -12.64 -20.02 2.26
C SER A 178 -13.30 -18.75 1.71
N SER A 179 -13.78 -18.84 0.47
CA SER A 179 -14.52 -17.74 -0.15
C SER A 179 -15.91 -17.64 0.47
N LEU A 180 -16.26 -16.46 0.95
CA LEU A 180 -17.63 -16.10 1.29
C LEU A 180 -18.41 -16.05 -0.03
N LYS A 181 -19.38 -16.96 -0.20
CA LYS A 181 -20.26 -16.94 -1.36
C LYS A 181 -20.89 -15.55 -1.47
N LYS A 182 -20.75 -14.92 -2.64
CA LYS A 182 -21.66 -13.83 -3.00
C LYS A 182 -22.99 -14.49 -3.30
N ASP A 183 -24.06 -14.07 -2.65
CA ASP A 183 -25.39 -14.41 -3.12
C ASP A 183 -25.52 -13.75 -4.51
N ASP A 184 -25.53 -14.57 -5.56
CA ASP A 184 -25.57 -14.15 -6.98
C ASP A 184 -26.94 -13.58 -7.40
N GLU A 185 -27.70 -13.00 -6.46
CA GLU A 185 -28.98 -12.34 -6.70
C GLU A 185 -28.95 -10.92 -6.12
N MET A 186 -28.26 -10.00 -6.80
CA MET A 186 -28.56 -8.58 -6.67
C MET A 186 -28.62 -7.98 -8.06
N ASP A 187 -29.79 -7.44 -8.39
CA ASP A 187 -30.02 -6.52 -9.51
C ASP A 187 -28.90 -5.48 -9.60
N GLU A 188 -28.61 -4.97 -10.81
CA GLU A 188 -27.65 -3.88 -11.02
C GLU A 188 -27.93 -2.76 -9.99
N PRO A 189 -27.02 -2.52 -9.03
CA PRO A 189 -27.25 -1.52 -8.00
C PRO A 189 -27.27 -0.14 -8.66
N ASP A 190 -28.20 0.71 -8.24
CA ASP A 190 -28.16 2.16 -8.51
C ASP A 190 -26.75 2.67 -8.15
N ASP A 191 -26.19 3.59 -8.95
CA ASP A 191 -24.84 4.14 -8.75
C ASP A 191 -24.66 4.74 -7.34
N SER A 192 -25.75 5.12 -6.67
CA SER A 192 -25.75 5.59 -5.28
C SER A 192 -25.46 4.49 -4.24
N ASP A 193 -25.78 3.23 -4.54
CA ASP A 193 -25.68 2.08 -3.62
C ASP A 193 -24.38 1.29 -3.77
N VAL A 194 -23.55 1.61 -4.77
CA VAL A 194 -22.22 0.99 -4.91
C VAL A 194 -21.29 1.45 -3.77
N PRO A 195 -20.74 0.53 -2.94
CA PRO A 195 -19.83 0.88 -1.87
C PRO A 195 -18.58 1.63 -2.37
N PHE A 196 -18.33 2.83 -1.83
CA PHE A 196 -17.19 3.66 -2.22
C PHE A 196 -15.89 3.18 -1.56
N HIS A 197 -15.12 2.38 -2.29
CA HIS A 197 -13.81 1.84 -1.87
C HIS A 197 -12.67 2.31 -2.79
N PRO A 198 -12.34 3.61 -2.81
CA PRO A 198 -11.40 4.19 -3.76
C PRO A 198 -9.96 3.65 -3.63
N PHE A 199 -9.63 3.04 -2.49
CA PHE A 199 -8.29 2.53 -2.21
C PHE A 199 -8.18 1.02 -2.32
N LYS A 200 -9.24 0.31 -2.77
CA LYS A 200 -9.26 -1.15 -2.82
C LYS A 200 -8.07 -1.71 -3.58
N ASP A 201 -7.85 -1.26 -4.82
CA ASP A 201 -6.75 -1.76 -5.63
C ASP A 201 -5.37 -1.28 -5.13
N LEU A 202 -5.28 -0.04 -4.66
CA LEU A 202 -4.04 0.50 -4.06
C LEU A 202 -3.60 -0.36 -2.86
N ILE A 203 -4.52 -0.72 -1.98
CA ILE A 203 -4.27 -1.57 -0.80
C ILE A 203 -3.79 -2.96 -1.24
N LYS A 204 -4.41 -3.57 -2.25
CA LYS A 204 -3.98 -4.87 -2.80
C LYS A 204 -2.55 -4.81 -3.37
N GLN A 205 -2.21 -3.76 -4.12
CA GLN A 205 -0.86 -3.58 -4.65
C GLN A 205 0.18 -3.41 -3.54
N ARG A 206 -0.10 -2.50 -2.59
CA ARG A 206 0.81 -2.22 -1.46
C ARG A 206 0.98 -3.43 -0.56
N PHE A 207 -0.06 -4.25 -0.40
CA PHE A 207 0.06 -5.52 0.30
C PHE A 207 1.12 -6.44 -0.32
N LEU A 208 1.14 -6.56 -1.65
CA LEU A 208 2.13 -7.39 -2.35
C LEU A 208 3.56 -6.87 -2.13
N TRP A 209 3.73 -5.55 -2.05
CA TRP A 209 5.01 -4.92 -1.75
C TRP A 209 5.47 -5.21 -0.31
N TYR A 210 4.56 -5.06 0.65
CA TYR A 210 4.89 -5.17 2.08
C TYR A 210 4.79 -6.59 2.63
N TYR A 211 4.46 -7.58 1.80
CA TYR A 211 4.22 -8.96 2.20
C TYR A 211 5.38 -9.54 3.04
N GLN A 212 6.63 -9.34 2.59
CA GLN A 212 7.81 -9.83 3.31
C GLN A 212 8.06 -9.06 4.61
N SER A 213 7.75 -7.77 4.65
CA SER A 213 7.84 -6.95 5.87
C SER A 213 6.84 -7.44 6.92
N TYR A 214 5.62 -7.81 6.52
CA TYR A 214 4.61 -8.39 7.43
C TYR A 214 5.06 -9.73 8.01
N LEU A 215 5.56 -10.65 7.16
CA LEU A 215 6.08 -11.94 7.65
C LEU A 215 7.26 -11.75 8.60
N SER A 216 8.17 -10.82 8.30
CA SER A 216 9.31 -10.49 9.17
C SER A 216 8.84 -9.91 10.52
N ALA A 217 7.85 -9.02 10.50
CA ALA A 217 7.28 -8.43 11.71
C ALA A 217 6.58 -9.49 12.59
N ILE A 218 5.88 -10.44 11.97
CA ILE A 218 5.25 -11.57 12.66
C ILE A 218 6.31 -12.46 13.29
N GLU A 219 7.35 -12.84 12.55
CA GLU A 219 8.39 -13.74 13.06
C GLU A 219 9.14 -13.13 14.23
N LYS A 220 9.51 -11.84 14.11
CA LYS A 220 10.06 -11.08 15.24
C LYS A 220 9.12 -11.10 16.43
N SER A 221 7.84 -10.85 16.22
CA SER A 221 6.87 -10.75 17.33
C SER A 221 6.58 -12.10 18.00
N LYS A 222 6.63 -13.23 17.26
CA LYS A 222 6.56 -14.57 17.87
C LYS A 222 7.71 -14.85 18.83
N SER A 223 8.88 -14.24 18.62
CA SER A 223 10.00 -14.33 19.57
C SER A 223 9.79 -13.49 20.84
N GLU A 224 8.89 -12.49 20.78
CA GLU A 224 8.67 -11.51 21.84
C GLU A 224 7.45 -11.82 22.73
N VAL A 225 6.43 -12.53 22.22
CA VAL A 225 5.18 -12.85 22.93
C VAL A 225 4.70 -14.27 22.65
N GLN A 226 3.96 -14.86 23.59
CA GLN A 226 3.40 -16.21 23.43
C GLN A 226 2.02 -16.18 22.75
N ALA A 227 1.70 -17.22 21.98
CA ALA A 227 0.36 -17.39 21.43
C ALA A 227 -0.68 -17.50 22.56
N GLN A 228 -1.84 -16.89 22.34
CA GLN A 228 -2.94 -16.77 23.30
C GLN A 228 -2.60 -15.96 24.58
N GLN A 229 -1.41 -15.37 24.70
CA GLN A 229 -1.11 -14.45 25.79
C GLN A 229 -2.06 -13.25 25.75
N PRO A 230 -2.72 -12.89 26.87
CA PRO A 230 -3.61 -11.73 26.91
C PRO A 230 -2.82 -10.42 26.77
N PHE A 231 -3.45 -9.43 26.16
CA PHE A 231 -2.92 -8.08 26.09
C PHE A 231 -2.80 -7.49 27.50
N VAL A 232 -1.67 -6.82 27.76
CA VAL A 232 -1.47 -6.07 28.99
C VAL A 232 -2.36 -4.83 28.94
N ARG A 233 -3.22 -4.63 29.95
CA ARG A 233 -4.04 -3.42 30.06
C ARG A 233 -3.18 -2.22 30.43
N MET A 234 -3.33 -1.12 29.71
CA MET A 234 -2.58 0.10 29.99
C MET A 234 -3.22 0.89 31.14
N PRO A 235 -2.45 1.72 31.89
CA PRO A 235 -3.00 2.53 32.98
C PRO A 235 -4.14 3.48 32.55
N PHE A 236 -4.12 3.92 31.29
CA PHE A 236 -5.11 4.81 30.67
C PHE A 236 -6.30 4.06 30.02
N GLU A 237 -6.35 2.73 30.09
CA GLU A 237 -7.48 1.92 29.61
C GLU A 237 -8.44 1.62 30.79
N ALA A 238 -9.66 2.18 30.77
CA ALA A 238 -10.63 2.00 31.85
C ALA A 238 -11.57 0.81 31.59
N PRO A 239 -11.86 -0.08 32.57
CA PRO A 239 -12.62 -1.32 32.35
C PRO A 239 -14.02 -1.19 31.70
N ASN A 240 -14.65 -0.02 31.79
CA ASN A 240 -16.00 0.24 31.26
C ASN A 240 -15.99 1.29 30.13
N ASN A 241 -14.82 1.77 29.72
CA ASN A 241 -14.67 2.77 28.68
C ASN A 241 -13.26 2.65 28.07
N ASN A 242 -13.18 2.43 26.76
CA ASN A 242 -11.92 2.56 26.03
C ASN A 242 -10.85 1.48 26.34
N THR A 243 -11.24 0.21 26.57
CA THR A 243 -10.29 -0.91 26.65
C THR A 243 -9.95 -1.49 25.27
N MET A 244 -8.76 -2.07 25.14
CA MET A 244 -8.38 -2.96 24.04
C MET A 244 -7.99 -4.32 24.60
N ASP A 245 -9.00 -5.09 24.99
CA ASP A 245 -8.83 -6.44 25.47
C ASP A 245 -8.69 -7.41 24.29
N GLY A 246 -7.84 -8.43 24.44
CA GLY A 246 -7.56 -9.38 23.38
C GLY A 246 -6.40 -10.31 23.73
N ARG A 247 -6.00 -11.13 22.77
CA ARG A 247 -4.87 -12.06 22.90
C ARG A 247 -4.01 -12.04 21.64
N PHE A 248 -2.71 -12.24 21.82
CA PHE A 248 -1.80 -12.41 20.70
C PHE A 248 -2.08 -13.74 19.98
N ASN A 249 -2.15 -13.74 18.65
CA ASN A 249 -2.28 -14.94 17.84
C ASN A 249 -1.52 -14.83 16.51
N TYR A 250 -0.22 -14.56 16.59
CA TYR A 250 0.65 -14.43 15.42
C TYR A 250 0.67 -15.65 14.48
N PRO A 251 0.61 -16.92 14.94
CA PRO A 251 0.49 -18.06 14.04
C PRO A 251 -0.74 -17.98 13.14
N GLU A 252 -1.87 -17.53 13.69
CA GLU A 252 -3.11 -17.35 12.92
C GLU A 252 -3.02 -16.14 11.98
N LEU A 253 -2.41 -15.03 12.41
CA LEU A 253 -2.19 -13.88 11.53
C LEU A 253 -1.33 -14.25 10.31
N GLU A 254 -0.27 -15.05 10.51
CA GLU A 254 0.58 -15.51 9.41
C GLU A 254 -0.19 -16.36 8.41
N ARG A 255 -0.97 -17.33 8.91
CA ARG A 255 -1.80 -18.20 8.08
C ARG A 255 -2.77 -17.39 7.23
N ARG A 256 -3.43 -16.39 7.83
CA ARG A 256 -4.36 -15.48 7.14
C ARG A 256 -3.66 -14.60 6.11
N LEU A 257 -2.48 -14.06 6.40
CA LEU A 257 -1.67 -13.34 5.40
C LEU A 257 -1.32 -14.21 4.19
N ARG A 258 -0.94 -15.48 4.43
CA ARG A 258 -0.63 -16.43 3.35
C ARG A 258 -1.86 -16.73 2.50
N ASN A 259 -3.04 -16.87 3.12
CA ASN A 259 -4.31 -17.03 2.41
C ASN A 259 -4.63 -15.81 1.52
N ILE A 260 -4.46 -14.59 2.05
CA ILE A 260 -4.65 -13.35 1.29
C ILE A 260 -3.69 -13.30 0.10
N LYS A 261 -2.41 -13.62 0.30
CA LYS A 261 -1.41 -13.65 -0.78
C LYS A 261 -1.81 -14.65 -1.87
N ALA A 262 -2.20 -15.86 -1.49
CA ALA A 262 -2.66 -16.88 -2.42
C ALA A 262 -3.89 -16.44 -3.21
N ALA A 263 -4.86 -15.77 -2.56
CA ALA A 263 -6.04 -15.25 -3.21
C ALA A 263 -5.73 -14.11 -4.21
N LEU A 264 -4.78 -13.22 -3.90
CA LEU A 264 -4.32 -12.18 -4.83
C LEU A 264 -3.56 -12.75 -6.03
N ASP A 265 -2.73 -13.78 -5.80
CA ASP A 265 -2.07 -14.50 -6.90
C ASP A 265 -3.11 -15.23 -7.78
N ALA A 266 -4.16 -15.80 -7.20
CA ALA A 266 -5.25 -16.44 -7.93
C ALA A 266 -6.09 -15.42 -8.71
N GLU A 267 -6.46 -14.29 -8.10
CA GLU A 267 -7.17 -13.17 -8.75
C GLU A 267 -6.41 -12.69 -10.00
N THR A 268 -5.09 -12.53 -9.88
CA THR A 268 -4.24 -12.09 -11.01
C THR A 268 -4.23 -13.11 -12.15
N LYS A 269 -4.21 -14.41 -11.83
CA LYS A 269 -4.28 -15.48 -12.84
C LYS A 269 -5.65 -15.52 -13.52
N GLN A 270 -6.72 -15.31 -12.76
CA GLN A 270 -8.09 -15.29 -13.26
C GLN A 270 -8.34 -14.18 -14.28
N TRP A 271 -7.61 -13.06 -14.19
CA TRP A 271 -7.71 -11.98 -15.19
C TRP A 271 -7.39 -12.43 -16.61
N THR A 272 -6.56 -13.47 -16.79
CA THR A 272 -6.31 -14.05 -18.11
C THR A 272 -7.60 -14.59 -18.74
N ASP A 273 -8.34 -15.40 -17.98
CA ASP A 273 -9.59 -16.03 -18.44
C ASP A 273 -10.72 -14.99 -18.59
N GLU A 274 -10.83 -14.07 -17.62
CA GLU A 274 -11.79 -12.95 -17.71
C GLU A 274 -11.47 -12.04 -18.90
N GLY A 275 -10.19 -11.85 -19.21
CA GLY A 275 -9.71 -11.12 -20.37
C GLY A 275 -10.16 -11.77 -21.68
N LEU A 276 -10.05 -13.09 -21.81
CA LEU A 276 -10.57 -13.83 -22.97
C LEU A 276 -12.08 -13.63 -23.14
N ALA A 277 -12.84 -13.68 -22.04
CA ALA A 277 -14.27 -13.40 -22.06
C ALA A 277 -14.57 -11.93 -22.45
N ALA A 278 -13.73 -10.98 -22.04
CA ALA A 278 -13.85 -9.57 -22.41
C ALA A 278 -13.56 -9.34 -23.91
N ILE A 279 -12.58 -10.04 -24.49
CA ILE A 279 -12.29 -10.02 -25.94
C ILE A 279 -13.49 -10.56 -26.72
N ALA A 280 -14.05 -11.69 -26.29
CA ALA A 280 -15.21 -12.30 -26.95
C ALA A 280 -16.45 -11.39 -26.94
N LYS A 281 -16.53 -10.47 -25.97
CA LYS A 281 -17.58 -9.44 -25.84
C LYS A 281 -17.20 -8.10 -26.47
N GLU A 282 -16.03 -7.99 -27.10
CA GLU A 282 -15.48 -6.74 -27.66
C GLU A 282 -15.53 -5.57 -26.67
N SER A 283 -15.13 -5.83 -25.42
CA SER A 283 -15.18 -4.80 -24.39
C SER A 283 -14.29 -3.60 -24.73
N THR A 284 -14.68 -2.41 -24.25
CA THR A 284 -13.87 -1.19 -24.44
C THR A 284 -12.45 -1.37 -23.90
N VAL A 285 -12.29 -2.09 -22.79
CA VAL A 285 -10.98 -2.36 -22.19
C VAL A 285 -10.15 -3.26 -23.11
N SER A 286 -10.71 -4.35 -23.66
CA SER A 286 -9.94 -5.26 -24.54
C SER A 286 -9.47 -4.56 -25.81
N VAL A 287 -10.34 -3.74 -26.42
CA VAL A 287 -9.99 -2.96 -27.62
C VAL A 287 -8.92 -1.91 -27.31
N ASN A 288 -9.03 -1.23 -26.16
CA ASN A 288 -8.05 -0.23 -25.73
C ASN A 288 -6.67 -0.86 -25.48
N LEU A 289 -6.61 -1.97 -24.73
CA LEU A 289 -5.35 -2.69 -24.47
C LEU A 289 -4.70 -3.17 -25.76
N GLN A 290 -5.48 -3.71 -26.70
CA GLN A 290 -4.94 -4.13 -28.01
C GLN A 290 -4.36 -2.94 -28.79
N HIS A 291 -5.07 -1.81 -28.83
CA HIS A 291 -4.59 -0.61 -29.51
C HIS A 291 -3.33 -0.04 -28.85
N GLN A 292 -3.26 0.00 -27.52
CA GLN A 292 -2.04 0.40 -26.80
C GLN A 292 -0.87 -0.55 -27.09
N PHE A 293 -1.11 -1.86 -27.21
CA PHE A 293 -0.08 -2.83 -27.60
C PHE A 293 0.52 -2.51 -28.96
N ASP A 294 -0.33 -2.27 -29.96
CA ASP A 294 0.14 -1.94 -31.32
C ASP A 294 0.98 -0.65 -31.32
N GLN A 295 0.55 0.37 -30.58
CA GLN A 295 1.29 1.62 -30.44
C GLN A 295 2.64 1.44 -29.74
N VAL A 296 2.67 0.72 -28.62
CA VAL A 296 3.90 0.46 -27.85
C VAL A 296 4.86 -0.39 -28.68
N SER A 297 4.38 -1.48 -29.30
CA SER A 297 5.19 -2.36 -30.15
C SER A 297 5.81 -1.60 -31.32
N ALA A 298 5.03 -0.75 -32.01
CA ALA A 298 5.54 0.11 -33.08
C ALA A 298 6.56 1.15 -32.57
N SER A 299 6.35 1.70 -31.36
CA SER A 299 7.29 2.64 -30.76
C SER A 299 8.62 1.99 -30.40
N LEU A 300 8.59 0.79 -29.80
CA LEU A 300 9.81 0.06 -29.40
C LEU A 300 10.62 -0.39 -30.61
N LYS A 301 9.98 -0.84 -31.70
CA LYS A 301 10.67 -1.19 -32.96
C LYS A 301 11.44 -0.04 -33.61
N ARG A 302 11.04 1.21 -33.32
CA ARG A 302 11.72 2.42 -33.84
C ARG A 302 12.78 2.98 -32.88
N GLY A 303 12.78 2.54 -31.63
CA GLY A 303 13.73 3.01 -30.63
C GLY A 303 15.04 2.25 -30.68
N ASP A 304 16.10 2.85 -30.14
CA ASP A 304 17.41 2.20 -29.95
C ASP A 304 17.41 1.22 -28.77
N MET A 305 16.34 1.18 -27.97
CA MET A 305 16.26 0.28 -26.82
C MET A 305 15.90 -1.15 -27.28
N PRO A 306 16.67 -2.16 -26.86
CA PRO A 306 16.51 -3.56 -27.31
C PRO A 306 15.26 -4.26 -26.74
N HIS A 307 14.23 -3.56 -26.27
CA HIS A 307 13.07 -4.20 -25.63
C HIS A 307 12.14 -4.85 -26.65
N VAL A 308 11.65 -6.03 -26.31
CA VAL A 308 10.61 -6.72 -27.09
C VAL A 308 9.35 -6.83 -26.24
N VAL A 309 8.20 -6.51 -26.81
CA VAL A 309 6.90 -6.70 -26.17
C VAL A 309 6.05 -7.64 -27.02
N ASN A 310 5.49 -8.66 -26.37
CA ASN A 310 4.61 -9.66 -26.99
C ASN A 310 3.35 -9.83 -26.14
N LEU A 311 2.28 -10.33 -26.75
CA LEU A 311 1.09 -10.81 -26.03
C LEU A 311 1.25 -12.31 -25.78
N GLU A 312 0.92 -12.78 -24.59
CA GLU A 312 0.82 -14.21 -24.33
C GLU A 312 -0.43 -14.76 -25.02
N ASP A 313 -0.25 -15.74 -25.92
CA ASP A 313 -1.33 -16.37 -26.70
C ASP A 313 -2.25 -15.37 -27.44
N GLY A 314 -1.72 -14.19 -27.79
CA GLY A 314 -2.51 -13.12 -28.41
C GLY A 314 -3.50 -12.42 -27.48
N ASN A 315 -3.43 -12.65 -26.17
CA ASN A 315 -4.31 -12.04 -25.17
C ASN A 315 -3.80 -10.64 -24.78
N PRO A 316 -4.51 -9.53 -25.10
CA PRO A 316 -4.14 -8.17 -24.75
C PRO A 316 -4.16 -7.88 -23.24
N PHE A 317 -4.67 -8.79 -22.41
CA PHE A 317 -4.62 -8.69 -20.95
C PHE A 317 -3.34 -9.26 -20.34
N VAL A 318 -2.47 -9.90 -21.15
CA VAL A 318 -1.22 -10.48 -20.66
C VAL A 318 -0.07 -10.11 -21.59
N TRP A 319 0.75 -9.17 -21.14
CA TRP A 319 1.91 -8.70 -21.90
C TRP A 319 3.19 -9.29 -21.33
N ILE A 320 4.06 -9.73 -22.23
CA ILE A 320 5.40 -10.20 -21.91
C ILE A 320 6.40 -9.18 -22.47
N LEU A 321 7.04 -8.48 -21.56
CA LEU A 321 8.15 -7.57 -21.85
C LEU A 321 9.46 -8.33 -21.63
N THR A 322 10.30 -8.39 -22.66
CA THR A 322 11.68 -8.84 -22.56
C THR A 322 12.59 -7.61 -22.53
N TYR A 323 13.15 -7.32 -21.36
CA TYR A 323 14.11 -6.25 -21.15
C TYR A 323 15.53 -6.82 -21.27
N PHE A 324 16.34 -6.21 -22.13
CA PHE A 324 17.75 -6.55 -22.29
C PHE A 324 18.55 -5.47 -21.57
N GLY A 325 19.40 -5.89 -20.63
CA GLY A 325 20.16 -4.95 -19.82
C GLY A 325 21.15 -4.14 -20.67
N ARG A 326 21.25 -2.84 -20.36
CA ARG A 326 22.09 -1.92 -21.13
C ARG A 326 23.58 -2.26 -20.99
N PRO A 327 24.36 -2.10 -22.08
CA PRO A 327 25.81 -2.20 -22.01
C PRO A 327 26.40 -1.27 -20.94
N MET A 328 27.49 -1.70 -20.31
CA MET A 328 28.22 -0.93 -19.30
C MET A 328 27.43 -0.62 -18.01
N THR A 329 26.33 -1.35 -17.75
CA THR A 329 25.58 -1.29 -16.49
C THR A 329 25.76 -2.57 -15.67
N ASN A 330 25.24 -2.62 -14.44
CA ASN A 330 25.22 -3.88 -13.67
C ASN A 330 24.24 -4.92 -14.24
N LEU A 331 23.42 -4.54 -15.22
CA LEU A 331 22.47 -5.41 -15.91
C LEU A 331 23.00 -5.90 -17.26
N ASP A 332 24.20 -5.47 -17.67
CA ASP A 332 24.79 -5.79 -18.98
C ASP A 332 24.77 -7.29 -19.27
N GLY A 333 24.26 -7.65 -20.45
CA GLY A 333 24.07 -9.03 -20.90
C GLY A 333 22.83 -9.74 -20.33
N GLY A 334 22.11 -9.14 -19.38
CA GLY A 334 20.93 -9.74 -18.77
C GLY A 334 19.70 -9.75 -19.68
N LEU A 335 18.89 -10.80 -19.55
CA LEU A 335 17.63 -10.97 -20.26
C LEU A 335 16.50 -11.18 -19.25
N PHE A 336 15.69 -10.14 -19.05
CA PHE A 336 14.65 -10.16 -18.03
C PHE A 336 13.28 -10.28 -18.66
N ARG A 337 12.63 -11.41 -18.45
CA ARG A 337 11.24 -11.64 -18.85
C ARG A 337 10.31 -11.12 -17.75
N ILE A 338 9.47 -10.16 -18.11
CA ILE A 338 8.57 -9.44 -17.22
C ILE A 338 7.15 -9.61 -17.72
N ARG A 339 6.31 -10.27 -16.92
CA ARG A 339 4.88 -10.42 -17.18
C ARG A 339 4.12 -9.23 -16.59
N MET A 340 3.29 -8.59 -17.41
CA MET A 340 2.30 -7.60 -16.98
C MET A 340 0.90 -8.19 -17.19
N SER A 341 0.16 -8.38 -16.11
CA SER A 341 -1.23 -8.89 -16.13
C SER A 341 -2.18 -7.74 -15.86
N PHE A 342 -3.17 -7.55 -16.74
CA PHE A 342 -4.13 -6.46 -16.69
C PHE A 342 -5.51 -6.97 -16.27
N SER A 343 -6.16 -6.23 -15.39
CA SER A 343 -7.54 -6.52 -14.99
C SER A 343 -8.52 -6.17 -16.12
N PRO A 344 -9.62 -6.92 -16.28
CA PRO A 344 -10.78 -6.47 -17.07
C PRO A 344 -11.38 -5.14 -16.61
N ARG A 345 -11.02 -4.67 -15.41
CA ARG A 345 -11.42 -3.40 -14.81
C ARG A 345 -10.34 -2.31 -14.93
N PHE A 346 -9.31 -2.50 -15.74
CA PHE A 346 -8.30 -1.47 -16.01
C PHE A 346 -8.96 -0.22 -16.66
N PRO A 347 -8.64 1.03 -16.22
CA PRO A 347 -7.55 1.41 -15.32
C PRO A 347 -7.88 1.49 -13.82
N ASP A 348 -9.12 1.21 -13.40
CA ASP A 348 -9.49 1.25 -11.98
C ASP A 348 -8.69 0.23 -11.15
N GLU A 349 -8.41 -0.93 -11.75
CA GLU A 349 -7.42 -1.89 -11.26
C GLU A 349 -6.15 -1.84 -12.10
N GLN A 350 -5.04 -1.48 -11.48
CA GLN A 350 -3.75 -1.29 -12.16
C GLN A 350 -3.04 -2.64 -12.39
N PRO A 351 -2.15 -2.73 -13.40
CA PRO A 351 -1.50 -3.99 -13.75
C PRO A 351 -0.65 -4.59 -12.63
N ARG A 352 -0.67 -5.92 -12.54
CA ARG A 352 0.28 -6.68 -11.70
C ARG A 352 1.48 -7.06 -12.55
N VAL A 353 2.65 -6.57 -12.13
CA VAL A 353 3.91 -6.77 -12.86
C VAL A 353 4.78 -7.73 -12.06
N ARG A 354 5.21 -8.81 -12.70
CA ARG A 354 6.06 -9.85 -12.10
C ARG A 354 7.22 -10.16 -13.04
N PHE A 355 8.43 -10.14 -12.49
CA PHE A 355 9.63 -10.69 -13.10
C PHE A 355 9.52 -12.22 -13.08
N GLU A 356 9.42 -12.83 -14.25
CA GLU A 356 9.45 -14.29 -14.38
C GLU A 356 10.88 -14.80 -14.25
N THR A 357 11.83 -14.04 -14.79
CA THR A 357 13.26 -14.26 -14.59
C THR A 357 13.68 -13.76 -13.21
N LYS A 358 14.42 -14.58 -12.44
CA LYS A 358 14.88 -14.17 -11.11
C LYS A 358 15.89 -13.04 -11.20
N VAL A 359 15.71 -12.01 -10.39
CA VAL A 359 16.65 -10.89 -10.29
C VAL A 359 16.83 -10.47 -8.83
N PHE A 360 18.08 -10.37 -8.38
CA PHE A 360 18.38 -9.91 -7.03
C PHE A 360 18.45 -8.38 -7.03
N HIS A 361 17.31 -7.73 -6.78
CA HIS A 361 17.16 -6.28 -6.85
C HIS A 361 16.33 -5.73 -5.69
N GLN A 362 16.63 -4.52 -5.24
CA GLN A 362 15.97 -3.87 -4.09
C GLN A 362 14.49 -3.55 -4.34
N HIS A 363 14.11 -3.33 -5.60
CA HIS A 363 12.72 -3.06 -6.03
C HIS A 363 12.02 -4.27 -6.68
N VAL A 364 12.59 -5.47 -6.59
CA VAL A 364 11.95 -6.70 -7.06
C VAL A 364 11.89 -7.69 -5.92
N ALA A 365 10.66 -8.07 -5.52
CA ALA A 365 10.45 -9.03 -4.46
C ALA A 365 10.97 -10.42 -4.86
N GLU A 366 11.17 -11.29 -3.87
CA GLU A 366 11.66 -12.66 -4.08
C GLU A 366 10.74 -13.49 -5.02
N ASP A 367 9.43 -13.22 -4.99
CA ASP A 367 8.45 -13.86 -5.89
C ASP A 367 8.32 -13.16 -7.25
N GLY A 368 9.23 -12.24 -7.57
CA GLY A 368 9.26 -11.45 -8.79
C GLY A 368 8.35 -10.22 -8.79
N THR A 369 7.56 -9.97 -7.74
CA THR A 369 6.68 -8.78 -7.71
C THR A 369 7.48 -7.48 -7.87
N ALA A 370 7.12 -6.68 -8.87
CA ALA A 370 7.80 -5.42 -9.15
C ALA A 370 7.27 -4.27 -8.27
N CYS A 371 8.19 -3.50 -7.69
CA CYS A 371 7.89 -2.25 -6.98
C CYS A 371 8.23 -1.05 -7.87
N TYR A 372 7.22 -0.50 -8.56
CA TYR A 372 7.38 0.63 -9.47
C TYR A 372 6.25 1.64 -9.29
N THR A 373 6.42 2.86 -9.79
CA THR A 373 5.40 3.91 -9.70
C THR A 373 5.25 4.56 -11.08
N PRO A 374 4.16 4.31 -11.82
CA PRO A 374 3.92 4.97 -13.10
C PRO A 374 3.64 6.46 -12.88
N ASN A 375 3.59 7.23 -13.96
CA ASN A 375 3.20 8.63 -13.88
C ASN A 375 1.77 8.74 -13.31
N PRO A 376 1.55 9.45 -12.19
CA PRO A 376 0.22 9.57 -11.57
C PRO A 376 -0.86 10.18 -12.49
N LEU A 377 -0.44 10.93 -13.52
CA LEU A 377 -1.32 11.56 -14.51
C LEU A 377 -1.57 10.70 -15.76
N LYS A 378 -0.95 9.52 -15.84
CA LYS A 378 -1.03 8.60 -17.00
C LYS A 378 -1.09 7.15 -16.54
N ARG A 379 -1.96 6.86 -15.58
CA ARG A 379 -2.13 5.52 -14.98
C ARG A 379 -2.89 4.54 -15.87
N GLU A 380 -3.46 5.06 -16.95
CA GLU A 380 -4.13 4.34 -18.02
C GLU A 380 -3.21 4.06 -19.21
N ASP A 381 -2.02 4.71 -19.27
CA ASP A 381 -1.04 4.56 -20.34
C ASP A 381 -0.03 3.46 -20.01
N ILE A 382 -0.14 2.32 -20.70
CA ILE A 382 0.71 1.15 -20.48
C ILE A 382 2.18 1.47 -20.74
N LYS A 383 2.47 2.38 -21.69
CA LYS A 383 3.85 2.81 -21.92
C LYS A 383 4.43 3.47 -20.66
N SER A 384 3.64 4.27 -19.94
CA SER A 384 4.07 4.86 -18.68
C SER A 384 4.39 3.80 -17.61
N HIS A 385 3.72 2.66 -17.61
CA HIS A 385 4.05 1.55 -16.71
C HIS A 385 5.35 0.86 -17.12
N ILE A 386 5.52 0.56 -18.41
CA ILE A 386 6.75 -0.04 -18.95
C ILE A 386 7.96 0.85 -18.65
N ASP A 387 7.86 2.13 -18.95
CA ASP A 387 8.93 3.11 -18.69
C ASP A 387 9.29 3.15 -17.19
N ALA A 388 8.30 3.11 -16.31
CA ALA A 388 8.53 3.12 -14.86
C ALA A 388 9.17 1.83 -14.32
N VAL A 389 8.79 0.67 -14.87
CA VAL A 389 9.42 -0.62 -14.52
C VAL A 389 10.88 -0.63 -14.96
N ILE A 390 11.17 -0.18 -16.18
CA ILE A 390 12.55 -0.11 -16.70
C ILE A 390 13.38 0.91 -15.92
N ALA A 391 12.85 2.11 -15.68
CA ALA A 391 13.53 3.14 -14.89
C ALA A 391 13.88 2.64 -13.49
N THR A 392 13.05 1.77 -12.90
CA THR A 392 13.32 1.16 -11.58
C THR A 392 14.54 0.23 -11.61
N LEU A 393 14.79 -0.47 -12.72
CA LEU A 393 15.96 -1.34 -12.89
C LEU A 393 17.22 -0.54 -13.24
N GLU A 394 17.07 0.53 -14.02
CA GLU A 394 18.18 1.34 -14.54
C GLU A 394 18.62 2.46 -13.57
N ASP A 395 17.95 2.63 -12.43
CA ASP A 395 18.36 3.59 -11.42
C ASP A 395 19.63 3.11 -10.69
N ASP A 396 20.77 3.69 -11.07
CA ASP A 396 22.08 3.38 -10.51
C ASP A 396 22.28 3.97 -9.09
N ASP A 397 21.50 4.98 -8.69
CA ASP A 397 21.59 5.60 -7.36
C ASP A 397 20.22 5.97 -6.77
N PRO A 398 19.37 4.96 -6.52
CA PRO A 398 18.02 5.20 -6.02
C PRO A 398 18.08 5.80 -4.62
N ALA A 399 17.23 6.80 -4.39
CA ALA A 399 16.99 7.32 -3.05
C ALA A 399 16.39 6.23 -2.16
N TYR A 400 16.86 6.15 -0.91
CA TYR A 400 16.28 5.27 0.08
C TYR A 400 14.83 5.69 0.38
N ASP A 401 13.89 4.78 0.15
CA ASP A 401 12.49 4.95 0.52
C ASP A 401 11.98 3.68 1.21
N PRO A 402 11.68 3.72 2.52
CA PRO A 402 11.23 2.53 3.24
C PRO A 402 9.90 1.98 2.70
N ARG A 403 9.10 2.81 2.02
CA ARG A 403 7.80 2.42 1.43
C ARG A 403 7.95 1.62 0.13
N LYS A 404 9.18 1.47 -0.38
CA LYS A 404 9.52 0.66 -1.57
C LYS A 404 10.31 -0.60 -1.24
N ILE A 405 10.48 -0.92 0.05
CA ILE A 405 11.19 -2.13 0.48
C ILE A 405 10.32 -3.35 0.19
N VAL A 406 10.61 -4.01 -0.93
CA VAL A 406 9.98 -5.29 -1.32
C VAL A 406 10.95 -6.47 -1.23
N ASN A 407 12.25 -6.18 -1.19
CA ASN A 407 13.31 -7.14 -0.92
C ASN A 407 14.19 -6.62 0.23
N PRO A 408 13.86 -7.01 1.49
CA PRO A 408 14.57 -6.53 2.68
C PRO A 408 16.07 -6.87 2.68
N GLU A 409 16.45 -8.05 2.15
CA GLU A 409 17.85 -8.46 2.07
C GLU A 409 18.63 -7.56 1.09
N ALA A 410 18.13 -7.40 -0.13
CA ALA A 410 18.75 -6.54 -1.13
C ALA A 410 18.85 -5.08 -0.65
N THR A 411 17.77 -4.56 -0.06
CA THR A 411 17.73 -3.21 0.54
C THR A 411 18.79 -3.04 1.61
N ARG A 412 18.89 -3.97 2.56
CA ARG A 412 19.89 -3.93 3.64
C ARG A 412 21.31 -3.97 3.09
N MET A 413 21.58 -4.77 2.06
CA MET A 413 22.91 -4.81 1.45
C MET A 413 23.25 -3.52 0.69
N TYR A 414 22.26 -2.90 0.03
CA TYR A 414 22.49 -1.69 -0.76
C TYR A 414 22.74 -0.45 0.11
N TRP A 415 21.90 -0.22 1.14
CA TRP A 415 21.98 0.98 1.99
C TRP A 415 22.53 0.75 3.41
N GLY A 416 22.45 -0.47 3.96
CA GLY A 416 22.65 -0.71 5.40
C GLY A 416 24.07 -1.07 5.85
N GLY A 417 24.91 -1.68 5.00
CA GLY A 417 26.18 -2.29 5.43
C GLY A 417 27.47 -1.63 4.92
N GLY A 418 27.38 -0.38 4.44
CA GLY A 418 28.53 0.34 3.90
C GLY A 418 29.08 -0.25 2.59
N GLN A 419 30.31 0.12 2.23
CA GLN A 419 30.86 -0.19 0.90
C GLN A 419 31.08 -1.68 0.63
N ALA A 420 31.33 -2.49 1.67
CA ALA A 420 31.52 -3.94 1.53
C ALA A 420 30.21 -4.64 1.15
N ASP A 421 29.10 -4.31 1.81
CA ASP A 421 27.79 -4.88 1.51
C ASP A 421 27.28 -4.43 0.14
N LYS A 422 27.52 -3.17 -0.26
CA LYS A 422 27.20 -2.69 -1.62
C LYS A 422 27.97 -3.46 -2.70
N LYS A 423 29.23 -3.86 -2.43
CA LYS A 423 29.99 -4.74 -3.34
C LYS A 423 29.39 -6.15 -3.41
N LEU A 424 28.94 -6.70 -2.27
CA LEU A 424 28.28 -8.00 -2.23
C LEU A 424 26.94 -7.99 -2.97
N TYR A 425 26.16 -6.91 -2.79
CA TYR A 425 24.93 -6.64 -3.55
C TYR A 425 25.20 -6.69 -5.05
N ASN A 426 26.15 -5.88 -5.55
CA ASN A 426 26.48 -5.83 -6.97
C ASN A 426 26.95 -7.20 -7.51
N ARG A 427 27.66 -7.98 -6.70
CA ARG A 427 28.07 -9.35 -7.08
C ARG A 427 26.87 -10.29 -7.21
N ARG A 428 25.88 -10.20 -6.31
CA ARG A 428 24.65 -11.00 -6.37
C ARG A 428 23.75 -10.57 -7.53
N LEU A 429 23.60 -9.27 -7.76
CA LEU A 429 22.87 -8.73 -8.91
C LEU A 429 23.47 -9.28 -10.22
N ARG A 430 24.79 -9.16 -10.43
CA ARG A 430 25.47 -9.70 -11.62
C ARG A 430 25.35 -11.21 -11.76
N ARG A 431 25.28 -11.94 -10.64
CA ARG A 431 25.01 -13.39 -10.69
C ARG A 431 23.61 -13.66 -11.22
N SER A 432 22.59 -12.97 -10.69
CA SER A 432 21.23 -13.13 -11.20
C SER A 432 21.09 -12.70 -12.67
N VAL A 433 21.88 -11.74 -13.12
CA VAL A 433 21.98 -11.34 -14.54
C VAL A 433 22.54 -12.48 -15.39
N GLN A 434 23.56 -13.20 -14.93
CA GLN A 434 24.09 -14.36 -15.65
C GLN A 434 23.08 -15.52 -15.69
N GLU A 435 22.45 -15.83 -14.56
CA GLU A 435 21.40 -16.86 -14.44
C GLU A 435 20.20 -16.54 -15.35
N SER A 436 19.87 -15.25 -15.54
CA SER A 436 18.78 -14.81 -16.42
C SER A 436 18.90 -15.30 -17.87
N MET A 437 20.14 -15.52 -18.34
CA MET A 437 20.40 -16.02 -19.69
C MET A 437 20.15 -17.53 -19.79
N GLU A 438 20.39 -18.27 -18.70
CA GLU A 438 20.23 -19.72 -18.63
C GLU A 438 18.74 -20.09 -18.57
N ASP A 439 17.95 -19.36 -17.77
CA ASP A 439 16.51 -19.55 -17.59
C ASP A 439 15.68 -19.39 -18.89
N MET A 440 16.25 -18.77 -19.92
CA MET A 440 15.58 -18.51 -21.21
C MET A 440 16.08 -19.43 -22.35
N ALA A 441 17.08 -20.26 -22.07
CA ALA A 441 17.58 -21.29 -23.00
C ALA A 441 16.84 -22.63 -22.83
N GLU A 442 16.11 -22.81 -21.74
CA GLU A 442 15.15 -23.89 -21.47
C GLU A 442 13.72 -23.47 -21.85
#